data_AF-A0A834T289-F1
#
_entry.id   AF-A0A834T289-F1
#
_cell.length_a   1.000
_cell.length_b   1.000
_cell.length_c   1.000
_cell.angle_alpha   90.00
_cell.angle_beta   90.00
_cell.angle_gamma   90.00
#
_symmetry.space_group_name_H-M   'P 1'
#
loop_
_entity.id
_entity.type
_entity.pdbx_description
1 polymer ?
#
loop_
_entity_poly.entity_id
_entity_poly.type
_entity_poly.pdbx_seq_one_letter_code
_entity_poly.pdbx_strand_id
1 'polypeptide(L)'
;MKNSTLFVLAFCFIAHQVVFAHASGKDPLVPALYVFGDSTVDPGNNNHLNTMSQGIRWPYGIDLNNVRGRHTNGKNVADFFATYLSLPMPPPFLNLSDSERSQIKTGINYGSGACGILNTTRVGECLSLAQQVKYFTITRMKDLPKALKTQKKVREHLAKSIYFFSIGINDYHPEVNNNITSNFSSTGFADHLLDEITKYIKVH
;
A
#
# COMPACT_ATOMS: atom_id res chain seq x y z
N MET A 1 -46.13 -6.22 22.03
CA MET A 1 -45.11 -5.16 22.27
C MET A 1 -43.66 -5.62 22.14
N LYS A 2 -43.31 -6.92 22.33
CA LYS A 2 -41.91 -7.39 22.18
C LYS A 2 -41.42 -7.51 20.73
N ASN A 3 -42.33 -7.76 19.77
CA ASN A 3 -41.96 -7.97 18.36
C ASN A 3 -41.69 -6.66 17.59
N SER A 4 -42.30 -5.56 18.00
CA SER A 4 -42.11 -4.24 17.37
C SER A 4 -40.73 -3.65 17.68
N THR A 5 -40.21 -3.83 18.89
CA THR A 5 -38.86 -3.36 19.27
C THR A 5 -37.75 -4.11 18.52
N LEU A 6 -37.93 -5.42 18.28
CA LEU A 6 -36.96 -6.23 17.53
C LEU A 6 -36.89 -5.82 16.05
N PHE A 7 -38.03 -5.47 15.44
CA PHE A 7 -38.09 -4.96 14.08
C PHE A 7 -37.41 -3.58 13.93
N VAL A 8 -37.61 -2.67 14.89
CA VAL A 8 -36.97 -1.34 14.87
C VAL A 8 -35.45 -1.45 15.01
N LEU A 9 -34.96 -2.34 15.88
CA LEU A 9 -33.52 -2.59 16.06
C LEU A 9 -32.88 -3.24 14.83
N ALA A 10 -33.56 -4.19 14.18
CA ALA A 10 -33.09 -4.80 12.92
C ALA A 10 -33.05 -3.78 11.77
N PHE A 11 -34.05 -2.89 11.68
CA PHE A 11 -34.08 -1.82 10.68
C PHE A 11 -32.99 -0.77 10.91
N CYS A 12 -32.70 -0.43 12.17
CA CYS A 12 -31.57 0.45 12.52
C CYS A 12 -30.21 -0.18 12.19
N PHE A 13 -30.05 -1.50 12.37
CA PHE A 13 -28.83 -2.22 12.00
C PHE A 13 -28.62 -2.25 10.48
N ILE A 14 -29.68 -2.52 9.70
CA ILE A 14 -29.63 -2.51 8.23
C ILE A 14 -29.38 -1.08 7.72
N ALA A 15 -30.02 -0.07 8.32
CA ALA A 15 -29.75 1.34 8.00
C ALA A 15 -28.31 1.74 8.34
N HIS A 16 -27.72 1.26 9.44
CA HIS A 16 -26.31 1.47 9.75
C HIS A 16 -25.39 0.85 8.68
N GLN A 17 -25.67 -0.38 8.24
CA GLN A 17 -24.90 -1.04 7.17
C GLN A 17 -25.04 -0.33 5.82
N VAL A 18 -26.19 0.27 5.52
CA VAL A 18 -26.43 1.04 4.28
C VAL A 18 -25.80 2.45 4.33
N VAL A 19 -25.74 3.07 5.52
CA VAL A 19 -25.11 4.39 5.73
C VAL A 19 -23.57 4.31 5.68
N PHE A 20 -22.97 3.19 6.11
CA PHE A 20 -21.52 2.97 5.94
C PHE A 20 -21.12 2.54 4.51
N ALA A 21 -22.07 2.20 3.64
CA ALA A 21 -21.81 1.88 2.23
C ALA A 21 -21.75 3.13 1.31
N HIS A 22 -21.98 4.33 1.83
CA HIS A 22 -21.88 5.57 1.06
C HIS A 22 -20.58 6.32 1.36
N ALA A 23 -19.46 5.75 0.92
CA ALA A 23 -18.23 6.50 0.77
C ALA A 23 -18.31 7.31 -0.54
N SER A 24 -18.48 8.63 -0.43
CA SER A 24 -18.28 9.66 -1.48
C SER A 24 -18.80 9.32 -2.90
N GLY A 25 -19.97 9.84 -3.26
CA GLY A 25 -20.66 9.63 -4.54
C GLY A 25 -19.98 10.19 -5.80
N LYS A 26 -18.76 9.75 -6.11
CA LYS A 26 -18.10 9.94 -7.41
C LYS A 26 -17.58 8.61 -7.91
N ASP A 27 -17.77 8.34 -9.20
CA ASP A 27 -17.21 7.15 -9.83
C ASP A 27 -15.67 7.18 -9.76
N PRO A 28 -15.01 6.05 -9.45
CA PRO A 28 -13.56 5.96 -9.46
C PRO A 28 -12.97 6.39 -10.81
N LEU A 29 -11.92 7.23 -10.79
CA LEU A 29 -11.25 7.70 -12.01
C LEU A 29 -10.45 6.58 -12.70
N VAL A 30 -9.97 5.62 -11.90
CA VAL A 30 -9.23 4.44 -12.33
C VAL A 30 -9.70 3.25 -11.50
N PRO A 31 -9.55 2.01 -12.00
CA PRO A 31 -10.06 0.85 -11.28
C PRO A 31 -9.24 0.51 -10.01
N ALA A 32 -7.95 0.84 -9.97
CA ALA A 32 -7.09 0.57 -8.82
C ALA A 32 -5.89 1.51 -8.70
N LEU A 33 -5.41 1.65 -7.46
CA LEU A 33 -4.14 2.28 -7.10
C LEU A 33 -3.25 1.25 -6.38
N TYR A 34 -2.18 0.80 -7.04
CA TYR A 34 -1.16 -0.06 -6.44
C TYR A 34 0.02 0.80 -6.00
N VAL A 35 0.49 0.61 -4.77
CA VAL A 35 1.47 1.52 -4.14
C VAL A 35 2.70 0.75 -3.69
N PHE A 36 3.87 1.29 -4.02
CA PHE A 36 5.19 0.76 -3.68
C PHE A 36 6.01 1.89 -3.09
N GLY A 37 6.79 1.60 -2.06
CA GLY A 37 7.61 2.65 -1.47
C GLY A 37 8.21 2.35 -0.13
N ASP A 38 8.68 3.40 0.52
CA ASP A 38 9.20 3.38 1.88
C ASP A 38 8.17 3.92 2.90
N SER A 39 8.64 4.47 4.02
CA SER A 39 7.82 5.05 5.08
C SER A 39 6.93 6.20 4.60
N THR A 40 7.26 6.84 3.48
CA THR A 40 6.46 7.93 2.90
C THR A 40 5.09 7.47 2.43
N VAL A 41 4.92 6.17 2.15
CA VAL A 41 3.67 5.58 1.67
C VAL A 41 3.21 4.37 2.48
N ASP A 42 3.98 3.90 3.47
CA ASP A 42 3.61 2.74 4.28
C ASP A 42 2.25 2.94 4.96
N PRO A 43 1.26 2.06 4.72
CA PRO A 43 -0.05 2.12 5.36
C PRO A 43 -0.09 1.35 6.70
N GLY A 44 0.99 0.67 7.07
CA GLY A 44 1.10 -0.16 8.28
C GLY A 44 1.70 -1.55 8.03
N ASN A 45 2.33 -1.82 6.89
CA ASN A 45 3.02 -3.09 6.64
C ASN A 45 4.12 -3.33 7.68
N ASN A 46 4.88 -2.29 8.07
CA ASN A 46 5.93 -2.43 9.08
C ASN A 46 5.40 -2.83 10.47
N ASN A 47 4.11 -2.67 10.76
CA ASN A 47 3.53 -3.11 12.04
C ASN A 47 3.48 -4.65 12.18
N HIS A 48 3.70 -5.37 11.08
CA HIS A 48 3.73 -6.84 11.02
C HIS A 48 5.16 -7.39 10.90
N LEU A 49 6.18 -6.53 11.05
CA LEU A 49 7.59 -6.87 10.91
C LEU A 49 8.34 -6.60 12.22
N ASN A 50 9.41 -7.35 12.46
CA ASN A 50 10.30 -7.12 13.59
C ASN A 50 11.27 -5.96 13.27
N THR A 51 10.80 -4.73 13.52
CA THR A 51 11.50 -3.51 13.13
C THR A 51 11.19 -2.36 14.07
N MET A 52 12.13 -1.40 14.16
CA MET A 52 11.91 -0.13 14.86
C MET A 52 11.11 0.88 14.01
N SER A 53 10.94 0.61 12.72
CA SER A 53 10.26 1.50 11.77
C SER A 53 8.75 1.29 11.70
N GLN A 54 8.09 1.02 12.84
CA GLN A 54 6.64 0.81 12.89
C GLN A 54 5.87 2.14 12.84
N GLY A 55 4.73 2.15 12.14
CA GLY A 55 3.84 3.31 12.04
C GLY A 55 2.89 3.49 13.24
N ILE A 56 3.27 2.99 14.43
CA ILE A 56 2.44 3.03 15.65
C ILE A 56 2.97 3.98 16.73
N ARG A 57 4.07 4.68 16.46
CA ARG A 57 4.69 5.63 17.38
C ARG A 57 3.77 6.83 17.60
N TRP A 58 3.52 7.22 18.84
CA TRP A 58 2.83 8.48 19.13
C TRP A 58 3.66 9.67 18.60
N PRO A 59 3.07 10.67 17.92
CA PRO A 59 1.63 10.97 17.76
C PRO A 59 0.97 10.45 16.46
N TYR A 60 1.49 9.40 15.82
CA TYR A 60 0.98 8.94 14.52
C TYR A 60 -0.49 8.45 14.57
N GLY A 61 -1.24 8.83 13.54
CA GLY A 61 -2.67 8.53 13.39
C GLY A 61 -3.63 9.45 14.15
N ILE A 62 -3.16 10.41 14.96
CA ILE A 62 -4.01 11.32 15.74
C ILE A 62 -5.01 12.11 14.87
N ASP A 63 -4.60 12.51 13.65
CA ASP A 63 -5.42 13.24 12.68
C ASP A 63 -6.19 12.30 11.72
N LEU A 64 -6.11 10.98 11.93
CA LEU A 64 -6.80 9.94 11.16
C LEU A 64 -7.66 9.05 12.07
N ASN A 65 -8.40 9.67 13.00
CA ASN A 65 -9.26 8.96 13.97
C ASN A 65 -8.52 7.84 14.73
N ASN A 66 -7.23 8.07 15.04
CA ASN A 66 -6.33 7.09 15.67
C ASN A 66 -6.05 5.82 14.85
N VAL A 67 -6.36 5.79 13.54
CA VAL A 67 -5.90 4.73 12.64
C VAL A 67 -4.38 4.82 12.52
N ARG A 68 -3.69 3.81 13.04
CA ARG A 68 -2.21 3.73 13.03
C ARG A 68 -1.69 3.00 11.81
N GLY A 69 -0.39 3.11 11.57
CA GLY A 69 0.33 2.43 10.50
C GLY A 69 1.05 3.37 9.53
N ARG A 70 0.66 4.65 9.48
CA ARG A 70 1.37 5.67 8.70
C ARG A 70 2.46 6.32 9.54
N HIS A 71 3.59 6.69 8.93
CA HIS A 71 4.65 7.48 9.57
C HIS A 71 4.32 8.97 9.66
N THR A 72 3.05 9.30 9.93
CA THR A 72 2.54 10.67 10.01
C THR A 72 1.41 10.75 11.02
N ASN A 73 1.01 11.96 11.42
CA ASN A 73 -0.17 12.18 12.26
C ASN A 73 -1.48 11.76 11.57
N GLY A 74 -1.53 11.72 10.23
CA GLY A 74 -2.75 11.44 9.50
C GLY A 74 -2.53 10.63 8.22
N LYS A 75 -3.13 11.11 7.12
CA LYS A 75 -2.98 10.53 5.78
C LYS A 75 -1.55 10.70 5.27
N ASN A 76 -1.01 9.65 4.65
CA ASN A 76 0.22 9.75 3.87
C ASN A 76 -0.07 10.16 2.40
N VAL A 77 0.97 10.33 1.59
CA VAL A 77 0.81 10.79 0.20
C VAL A 77 -0.06 9.83 -0.65
N ALA A 78 0.05 8.52 -0.43
CA ALA A 78 -0.76 7.53 -1.14
C ALA A 78 -2.25 7.62 -0.77
N ASP A 79 -2.56 7.95 0.49
CA ASP A 79 -3.94 8.17 0.94
C ASP A 79 -4.56 9.42 0.27
N PHE A 80 -3.77 10.47 0.02
CA PHE A 80 -4.20 11.64 -0.74
C PHE A 80 -4.46 11.30 -2.22
N PHE A 81 -3.58 10.52 -2.86
CA PHE A 81 -3.81 10.02 -4.22
C PHE A 81 -5.09 9.19 -4.33
N ALA A 82 -5.33 8.28 -3.37
CA ALA A 82 -6.55 7.48 -3.34
C ALA A 82 -7.81 8.36 -3.24
N THR A 83 -7.76 9.38 -2.38
CA THR A 83 -8.85 10.36 -2.22
C THR A 83 -9.11 11.09 -3.54
N TYR A 84 -8.07 11.55 -4.23
CA TYR A 84 -8.19 12.22 -5.53
C TYR A 84 -8.81 11.32 -6.61
N LEU A 85 -8.42 10.04 -6.63
CA LEU A 85 -8.90 9.05 -7.60
C LEU A 85 -10.31 8.54 -7.30
N SER A 86 -10.97 9.02 -6.23
CA SER A 86 -12.24 8.50 -5.72
C SER A 86 -12.16 6.99 -5.42
N LEU A 87 -11.03 6.56 -4.85
CA LEU A 87 -10.76 5.19 -4.41
C LEU A 87 -10.67 5.12 -2.87
N PRO A 88 -10.97 3.97 -2.26
CA PRO A 88 -10.62 3.73 -0.86
C PRO A 88 -9.10 3.76 -0.68
N MET A 89 -8.64 4.15 0.52
CA MET A 89 -7.21 4.09 0.87
C MET A 89 -6.69 2.66 0.72
N PRO A 90 -5.62 2.42 -0.06
CA PRO A 90 -5.15 1.06 -0.28
C PRO A 90 -4.63 0.42 1.02
N PRO A 91 -5.13 -0.77 1.40
CA PRO A 91 -4.75 -1.42 2.66
C PRO A 91 -3.30 -1.97 2.64
N PRO A 92 -2.69 -2.23 3.82
CA PRO A 92 -1.40 -2.92 3.91
C PRO A 92 -1.53 -4.36 3.45
N PHE A 93 -0.66 -4.82 2.54
CA PHE A 93 -0.63 -6.22 2.12
C PHE A 93 -0.46 -7.20 3.29
N LEU A 94 0.40 -6.89 4.26
CA LEU A 94 0.71 -7.78 5.39
C LEU A 94 -0.42 -7.89 6.43
N ASN A 95 -1.40 -6.98 6.40
CA ASN A 95 -2.54 -7.01 7.31
C ASN A 95 -3.77 -7.74 6.70
N LEU A 96 -3.62 -8.38 5.53
CA LEU A 96 -4.73 -8.99 4.81
C LEU A 96 -4.56 -10.49 4.69
N SER A 97 -5.60 -11.23 5.07
CA SER A 97 -5.73 -12.64 4.76
C SER A 97 -5.87 -12.88 3.26
N ASP A 98 -5.60 -14.11 2.82
CA ASP A 98 -5.80 -14.53 1.43
C ASP A 98 -7.24 -14.32 0.94
N SER A 99 -8.22 -14.46 1.83
CA SER A 99 -9.64 -14.25 1.51
C SER A 99 -9.92 -12.78 1.23
N GLU A 100 -9.45 -11.87 2.09
CA GLU A 100 -9.64 -10.43 1.95
C GLU A 100 -8.96 -9.90 0.68
N ARG A 101 -7.70 -10.29 0.44
CA ARG A 101 -6.98 -9.88 -0.78
C ARG A 101 -7.71 -10.31 -2.06
N SER A 102 -8.36 -11.47 -2.03
CA SER A 102 -9.13 -11.99 -3.17
C SER A 102 -10.44 -11.22 -3.46
N GLN A 103 -10.87 -10.32 -2.57
CA GLN A 103 -12.04 -9.45 -2.78
C GLN A 103 -11.66 -8.02 -3.19
N ILE A 104 -10.42 -7.59 -2.89
CA ILE A 104 -9.95 -6.24 -3.15
C ILE A 104 -9.64 -6.07 -4.65
N LYS A 105 -10.36 -5.14 -5.29
CA LYS A 105 -10.14 -4.73 -6.69
C LYS A 105 -9.59 -3.32 -6.81
N THR A 106 -9.61 -2.53 -5.75
CA THR A 106 -9.25 -1.10 -5.78
C THR A 106 -7.76 -0.82 -5.58
N GLY A 107 -6.95 -1.87 -5.48
CA GLY A 107 -5.52 -1.80 -5.26
C GLY A 107 -5.11 -2.06 -3.81
N ILE A 108 -3.83 -2.37 -3.63
CA ILE A 108 -3.19 -2.72 -2.35
C ILE A 108 -1.88 -1.95 -2.27
N ASN A 109 -1.45 -1.60 -1.06
CA ASN A 109 -0.20 -0.91 -0.81
C ASN A 109 0.83 -1.85 -0.18
N TYR A 110 1.97 -1.96 -0.88
CA TYR A 110 3.09 -2.82 -0.58
C TYR A 110 4.25 -2.07 0.08
N GLY A 111 4.15 -0.74 0.21
CA GLY A 111 5.20 0.11 0.76
C GLY A 111 5.58 -0.25 2.19
N SER A 112 6.86 -0.09 2.52
CA SER A 112 7.44 -0.48 3.80
C SER A 112 8.64 0.41 4.16
N GLY A 113 8.58 1.06 5.31
CA GLY A 113 9.68 1.86 5.84
C GLY A 113 10.96 1.08 6.11
N ALA A 114 12.06 1.83 6.24
CA ALA A 114 13.41 1.34 6.53
C ALA A 114 14.09 0.47 5.46
N CYS A 115 13.48 0.29 4.28
CA CYS A 115 14.07 -0.41 3.13
C CYS A 115 14.25 0.53 1.93
N GLY A 116 15.12 0.13 0.99
CA GLY A 116 15.36 0.84 -0.25
C GLY A 116 15.02 0.05 -1.52
N ILE A 117 15.46 0.61 -2.65
CA ILE A 117 15.50 -0.04 -3.96
C ILE A 117 16.43 -1.25 -3.88
N LEU A 118 17.61 -1.06 -3.27
CA LEU A 118 18.59 -2.13 -3.10
C LEU A 118 18.13 -3.12 -2.03
N ASN A 119 18.32 -4.41 -2.29
CA ASN A 119 18.02 -5.46 -1.30
C ASN A 119 18.89 -5.38 -0.05
N THR A 120 20.05 -4.73 -0.14
CA THR A 120 21.00 -4.53 0.96
C THR A 120 20.66 -3.33 1.85
N THR A 121 19.86 -2.38 1.37
CA THR A 121 19.44 -1.19 2.12
C THR A 121 18.35 -1.55 3.11
N ARG A 122 18.69 -1.64 4.40
CA ARG A 122 17.73 -2.00 5.45
C ARG A 122 18.12 -1.58 6.87
N VAL A 123 17.12 -1.24 7.68
CA VAL A 123 17.23 -1.22 9.16
C VAL A 123 16.20 -2.17 9.75
N GLY A 124 16.65 -3.29 10.31
CA GLY A 124 15.78 -4.36 10.82
C GLY A 124 15.03 -5.10 9.70
N GLU A 125 13.86 -5.66 9.99
CA GLU A 125 12.97 -6.22 8.96
C GLU A 125 12.21 -5.13 8.21
N CYS A 126 12.17 -5.25 6.89
CA CYS A 126 11.43 -4.36 6.00
C CYS A 126 11.23 -5.04 4.65
N LEU A 127 10.38 -4.46 3.79
CA LEU A 127 10.13 -4.98 2.44
C LEU A 127 10.93 -4.16 1.42
N SER A 128 12.04 -4.70 0.90
CA SER A 128 12.76 -4.09 -0.22
C SER A 128 11.86 -4.00 -1.45
N LEU A 129 12.21 -3.16 -2.43
CA LEU A 129 11.42 -3.06 -3.67
C LEU A 129 11.17 -4.43 -4.31
N ALA A 130 12.18 -5.30 -4.32
CA ALA A 130 12.05 -6.67 -4.82
C ALA A 130 10.94 -7.47 -4.12
N GLN A 131 10.86 -7.36 -2.79
CA GLN A 131 9.87 -8.04 -1.98
C GLN A 131 8.46 -7.45 -2.20
N GLN A 132 8.37 -6.13 -2.38
CA GLN A 132 7.11 -5.45 -2.71
C GLN A 132 6.57 -5.90 -4.07
N VAL A 133 7.44 -6.01 -5.08
CA VAL A 133 7.10 -6.53 -6.42
C VAL A 133 6.68 -8.01 -6.36
N LYS A 134 7.29 -8.80 -5.49
CA LYS A 134 6.88 -10.19 -5.24
C LYS A 134 5.45 -10.26 -4.67
N TYR A 135 5.09 -9.38 -3.73
CA TYR A 135 3.72 -9.31 -3.22
C TYR A 135 2.72 -8.83 -4.26
N PHE A 136 3.07 -7.84 -5.09
CA PHE A 136 2.25 -7.47 -6.23
C PHE A 136 2.07 -8.63 -7.22
N THR A 137 3.10 -9.45 -7.43
CA THR A 137 3.00 -10.65 -8.26
C THR A 137 1.98 -11.65 -7.69
N ILE A 138 1.91 -11.81 -6.36
CA ILE A 138 0.85 -12.60 -5.71
C ILE A 138 -0.52 -12.00 -6.00
N THR A 139 -0.69 -10.69 -5.84
CA THR A 139 -1.96 -10.01 -6.13
C THR A 139 -2.38 -10.23 -7.58
N ARG A 140 -1.46 -10.05 -8.53
CA ARG A 140 -1.71 -10.22 -9.97
C ARG A 140 -2.07 -11.65 -10.35
N MET A 141 -1.33 -12.63 -9.82
CA MET A 141 -1.40 -14.02 -10.29
C MET A 141 -2.40 -14.88 -9.51
N LYS A 142 -2.69 -14.53 -8.25
CA LYS A 142 -3.52 -15.32 -7.33
C LYS A 142 -4.79 -14.61 -6.92
N ASP A 143 -4.71 -13.34 -6.52
CA ASP A 143 -5.82 -12.65 -5.85
C ASP A 143 -6.81 -12.06 -6.88
N LEU A 144 -6.33 -11.28 -7.85
CA LEU A 144 -7.17 -10.68 -8.90
C LEU A 144 -7.93 -11.70 -9.78
N PRO A 145 -7.36 -12.85 -10.18
CA PRO A 145 -8.12 -13.85 -10.93
C PRO A 145 -9.36 -14.36 -10.20
N LYS A 146 -9.33 -14.41 -8.85
CA LYS A 146 -10.51 -14.79 -8.04
C LYS A 146 -11.56 -13.69 -8.02
N ALA A 147 -11.12 -12.43 -7.99
CA ALA A 147 -11.98 -11.24 -7.94
C ALA A 147 -12.65 -10.93 -9.30
N LEU A 148 -11.89 -11.10 -10.40
CA LEU A 148 -12.25 -10.68 -11.76
C LEU A 148 -12.62 -11.85 -12.69
N LYS A 149 -12.45 -13.09 -12.23
CA LYS A 149 -12.87 -14.37 -12.84
C LYS A 149 -12.18 -14.76 -14.15
N THR A 150 -11.68 -13.81 -14.94
CA THR A 150 -11.06 -14.09 -16.25
C THR A 150 -9.74 -13.36 -16.41
N GLN A 151 -8.78 -13.97 -17.11
CA GLN A 151 -7.50 -13.35 -17.41
C GLN A 151 -7.63 -12.09 -18.27
N LYS A 152 -8.62 -12.04 -19.17
CA LYS A 152 -8.92 -10.83 -19.95
C LYS A 152 -9.28 -9.65 -19.05
N LYS A 153 -10.22 -9.84 -18.12
CA LYS A 153 -10.61 -8.79 -17.15
C LYS A 153 -9.44 -8.38 -16.25
N VAL A 154 -8.58 -9.31 -15.82
CA VAL A 154 -7.38 -8.98 -15.03
C VAL A 154 -6.43 -8.08 -15.83
N ARG A 155 -6.15 -8.40 -17.09
CA ARG A 155 -5.29 -7.57 -17.95
C ARG A 155 -5.87 -6.18 -18.19
N GLU A 156 -7.15 -6.09 -18.53
CA GLU A 156 -7.84 -4.81 -18.75
C GLU A 156 -7.87 -3.94 -17.48
N HIS A 157 -8.09 -4.57 -16.33
CA HIS A 157 -8.07 -3.90 -15.03
C HIS A 157 -6.69 -3.30 -14.74
N LEU A 158 -5.63 -4.11 -14.85
CA LEU A 158 -4.25 -3.67 -14.60
C LEU A 158 -3.81 -2.58 -15.59
N ALA A 159 -4.15 -2.73 -16.87
CA ALA A 159 -3.80 -1.75 -17.91
C ALA A 159 -4.41 -0.36 -17.69
N LYS A 160 -5.53 -0.27 -16.95
CA LYS A 160 -6.19 0.99 -16.62
C LYS A 160 -5.84 1.51 -15.22
N SER A 161 -5.11 0.73 -14.42
CA SER A 161 -4.77 1.06 -13.03
C SER A 161 -3.57 2.00 -12.94
N ILE A 162 -3.41 2.66 -11.79
CA ILE A 162 -2.24 3.49 -11.47
C ILE A 162 -1.29 2.71 -10.56
N TYR A 163 0.00 2.91 -10.80
CA TYR A 163 1.10 2.38 -10.00
C TYR A 163 1.89 3.56 -9.44
N PHE A 164 1.90 3.73 -8.12
CA PHE A 164 2.61 4.82 -7.45
C PHE A 164 3.86 4.27 -6.76
N PHE A 165 5.02 4.85 -7.08
CA PHE A 165 6.32 4.48 -6.51
C PHE A 165 6.92 5.67 -5.76
N SER A 166 7.25 5.48 -4.48
CA SER A 166 7.93 6.46 -3.65
C SER A 166 9.00 5.76 -2.80
N ILE A 167 10.18 5.55 -3.38
CA ILE A 167 11.29 4.79 -2.79
C ILE A 167 12.63 5.37 -3.24
N GLY A 168 13.66 5.19 -2.43
CA GLY A 168 15.05 5.51 -2.79
C GLY A 168 15.79 6.33 -1.76
N ILE A 169 15.07 7.09 -0.90
CA ILE A 169 15.72 7.99 0.07
C ILE A 169 16.61 7.24 1.05
N ASN A 170 16.19 6.02 1.45
CA ASN A 170 16.96 5.16 2.36
C ASN A 170 18.26 4.66 1.72
N ASP A 171 18.31 4.49 0.39
CA ASP A 171 19.50 4.03 -0.31
C ASP A 171 20.62 5.09 -0.28
N TYR A 172 20.28 6.36 -0.07
CA TYR A 172 21.26 7.44 0.09
C TYR A 172 21.81 7.56 1.52
N HIS A 173 21.25 6.83 2.50
CA HIS A 173 21.70 6.90 3.89
C HIS A 173 22.84 5.89 4.13
N PRO A 174 24.09 6.33 4.34
CA PRO A 174 25.26 5.43 4.39
C PRO A 174 25.15 4.35 5.48
N GLU A 175 24.58 4.69 6.63
CA GLU A 175 24.39 3.73 7.74
C GLU A 175 23.35 2.64 7.42
N VAL A 176 22.44 2.89 6.47
CA VAL A 176 21.36 1.96 6.10
C VAL A 176 21.76 1.08 4.91
N ASN A 177 22.62 1.60 4.02
CA ASN A 177 23.06 0.91 2.81
C ASN A 177 24.42 0.20 2.96
N ASN A 178 24.98 0.09 4.17
CA ASN A 178 26.32 -0.45 4.44
C ASN A 178 27.45 0.32 3.75
N ASN A 179 27.38 1.65 3.75
CA ASN A 179 28.33 2.57 3.12
C ASN A 179 28.57 2.32 1.61
N ILE A 180 27.63 1.69 0.91
CA ILE A 180 27.75 1.46 -0.54
C ILE A 180 27.93 2.77 -1.30
N THR A 181 27.30 3.86 -0.84
CA THR A 181 27.45 5.21 -1.41
C THR A 181 28.90 5.69 -1.49
N SER A 182 29.81 5.21 -0.63
CA SER A 182 31.24 5.59 -0.67
C SER A 182 32.00 5.05 -1.88
N ASN A 183 31.45 4.05 -2.57
CA ASN A 183 32.06 3.44 -3.76
C ASN A 183 31.69 4.17 -5.07
N PHE A 184 30.87 5.22 -5.01
CA PHE A 184 30.32 5.89 -6.17
C PHE A 184 30.54 7.40 -6.11
N SER A 185 30.58 8.04 -7.28
CA SER A 185 30.29 9.48 -7.37
C SER A 185 28.80 9.72 -7.09
N SER A 186 28.42 10.97 -6.80
CA SER A 186 27.01 11.32 -6.58
C SER A 186 26.10 10.94 -7.75
N THR A 187 26.54 11.18 -8.99
CA THR A 187 25.80 10.78 -10.19
C THR A 187 25.86 9.29 -10.46
N GLY A 188 27.02 8.65 -10.24
CA GLY A 188 27.19 7.21 -10.46
C GLY A 188 26.32 6.36 -9.54
N PHE A 189 26.04 6.83 -8.32
CA PHE A 189 25.11 6.15 -7.43
C PHE A 189 23.65 6.29 -7.89
N ALA A 190 23.27 7.47 -8.40
CA ALA A 190 21.93 7.67 -8.97
C ALA A 190 21.71 6.76 -10.19
N ASP A 191 22.70 6.65 -11.08
CA ASP A 191 22.66 5.73 -12.22
C ASP A 191 22.55 4.27 -11.76
N HIS A 192 23.29 3.87 -10.74
CA HIS A 192 23.17 2.54 -10.15
C HIS A 192 21.76 2.25 -9.62
N LEU A 193 21.12 3.19 -8.91
CA LEU A 193 19.75 3.02 -8.45
C LEU A 193 18.73 2.95 -9.59
N LEU A 194 18.96 3.69 -10.69
CA LEU A 194 18.15 3.62 -11.90
C LEU A 194 18.28 2.24 -12.58
N ASP A 195 19.48 1.67 -12.64
CA ASP A 195 19.69 0.32 -13.16
C ASP A 195 18.98 -0.74 -12.31
N GLU A 196 18.93 -0.55 -10.99
CA GLU A 196 18.24 -1.49 -10.09
C GLU A 196 16.71 -1.37 -10.17
N ILE A 197 16.15 -0.16 -10.22
CA ILE A 197 14.69 0.03 -10.28
C ILE A 197 14.10 -0.44 -11.62
N THR A 198 14.83 -0.28 -12.73
CA THR A 198 14.40 -0.71 -14.08
C THR A 198 14.33 -2.23 -14.25
N LYS A 199 14.95 -3.02 -13.36
CA LYS A 199 14.74 -4.47 -13.30
C LYS A 199 13.30 -4.83 -12.97
N TYR A 200 12.60 -3.96 -12.22
CA TYR A 200 11.24 -4.18 -11.76
C TYR A 200 10.19 -3.41 -12.56
N ILE A 201 10.52 -2.21 -13.02
CA ILE A 201 9.61 -1.35 -13.79
C ILE A 201 10.07 -1.33 -15.24
N LYS A 202 9.31 -2.02 -16.10
CA LYS A 202 9.54 -2.03 -17.56
C LYS A 202 8.41 -1.29 -18.24
N VAL A 203 8.72 -0.19 -18.90
CA VAL A 203 7.81 0.49 -19.83
C VAL A 203 8.03 -0.15 -21.20
N HIS A 204 6.99 -0.80 -21.73
CA HIS A 204 6.99 -1.42 -23.07
C HIS A 204 6.07 -0.62 -23.99
#